data_AF-A0AA42C8B4-F1
#
_entry.id   AF-A0AA42C8B4-F1
#
_cell.length_a   1.000
_cell.length_b   1.000
_cell.length_c   1.000
_cell.angle_alpha   90.00
_cell.angle_beta   90.00
_cell.angle_gamma   90.00
#
_symmetry.space_group_name_H-M   'P 1'
#
loop_
_entity.id
_entity.type
_entity.pdbx_description
1 polymer ?
#
loop_
_entity_poly.entity_id
_entity_poly.type
_entity_poly.pdbx_seq_one_letter_code
_entity_poly.pdbx_strand_id
1 'polypeptide(L)'
;VNFWARLLDGNHAMKLIKDQLTLVDPVNGGRNGGTYPNFFDAHPPFQIDGNFGCTAGIAEMLMQSHDGAIHLLPALPDEWEDGEITGLRAPGGFELSFTWKDGQVQKIEIKSTLGGNCRIRVPNEVVQAAGDGLVAATGTNPNPFYETAQVKRPLISEAAQLNTLDLKQTKVYDLPTEVGKTYTFVIK
;
A
#
# COMPACT_ATOMS: atom_id res chain seq x y z
N VAL A 1 4.18 8.36 -8.77
CA VAL A 1 4.21 7.14 -7.92
C VAL A 1 2.84 6.81 -7.33
N ASN A 2 2.29 7.65 -6.43
CA ASN A 2 1.02 7.40 -5.72
C ASN A 2 -0.16 6.95 -6.60
N PHE A 3 -0.39 7.57 -7.76
CA PHE A 3 -1.48 7.15 -8.67
C PHE A 3 -1.31 5.71 -9.16
N TRP A 4 -0.11 5.32 -9.59
CA TRP A 4 0.13 3.95 -10.05
C TRP A 4 0.08 2.93 -8.92
N ALA A 5 0.49 3.31 -7.71
CA ALA A 5 0.26 2.50 -6.53
C ALA A 5 -1.24 2.25 -6.29
N ARG A 6 -2.10 3.27 -6.44
CA ARG A 6 -3.56 3.15 -6.35
C ARG A 6 -4.20 2.35 -7.49
N LEU A 7 -3.52 2.27 -8.63
CA LEU A 7 -3.91 1.41 -9.75
C LEU A 7 -3.41 -0.03 -9.59
N LEU A 8 -2.78 -0.37 -8.46
CA LEU A 8 -2.23 -1.70 -8.16
C LEU A 8 -1.12 -2.12 -9.13
N ASP A 9 -0.43 -1.15 -9.74
CA ASP A 9 0.62 -1.36 -10.72
C ASP A 9 1.98 -0.95 -10.18
N GLY A 10 2.63 -1.92 -9.51
CA GLY A 10 3.93 -1.73 -8.87
C GLY A 10 5.04 -1.42 -9.87
N ASN A 11 5.02 -2.04 -11.04
CA ASN A 11 6.06 -1.88 -12.05
C ASN A 11 6.04 -0.47 -12.65
N HIS A 12 4.87 0.08 -12.96
CA HIS A 12 4.77 1.48 -13.39
C HIS A 12 5.13 2.46 -12.26
N ALA A 13 4.76 2.16 -11.01
CA ALA A 13 5.17 2.98 -9.87
C ALA A 13 6.69 3.00 -9.69
N MET A 14 7.35 1.84 -9.80
CA MET A 14 8.81 1.68 -9.75
C MET A 14 9.50 2.42 -10.90
N LYS A 15 8.97 2.34 -12.12
CA LYS A 15 9.48 3.12 -13.24
C LYS A 15 9.54 4.62 -12.90
N LEU A 16 8.48 5.18 -12.31
CA LEU A 16 8.46 6.59 -11.93
C LEU A 16 9.45 6.93 -10.79
N ILE A 17 9.69 6.01 -9.86
CA ILE A 17 10.74 6.18 -8.84
C ILE A 17 12.11 6.26 -9.51
N LYS A 18 12.40 5.36 -10.47
CA LYS A 18 13.65 5.37 -11.24
C LYS A 18 13.81 6.65 -12.07
N ASP A 19 12.73 7.10 -12.71
CA ASP A 19 12.72 8.37 -13.47
C ASP A 19 13.06 9.55 -12.52
N GLN A 20 12.46 9.60 -11.33
CA GLN A 20 12.74 10.63 -10.31
C GLN A 20 14.19 10.56 -9.80
N LEU A 21 14.78 9.38 -9.68
CA LEU A 21 16.17 9.16 -9.26
C LEU A 21 17.21 9.38 -10.38
N THR A 22 16.88 10.24 -11.36
CA THR A 22 17.84 10.69 -12.38
C THR A 22 18.62 11.91 -11.86
N LEU A 23 19.96 11.86 -11.91
CA LEU A 23 20.80 12.95 -11.43
C LEU A 23 20.60 14.23 -12.27
N VAL A 24 20.32 15.35 -11.61
CA VAL A 24 20.22 16.69 -12.21
C VAL A 24 21.41 17.55 -11.77
N ASP A 25 22.13 18.13 -12.73
CA ASP A 25 23.16 19.14 -12.45
C ASP A 25 22.48 20.47 -12.04
N PRO A 26 22.76 21.02 -10.84
CA PRO A 26 22.12 22.26 -10.38
C PRO A 26 22.58 23.53 -11.11
N VAL A 27 23.70 23.49 -11.83
CA VAL A 27 24.32 24.64 -12.51
C VAL A 27 24.13 24.55 -14.02
N ASN A 28 24.42 23.40 -14.60
CA ASN A 28 24.36 23.19 -16.05
C ASN A 28 23.17 22.31 -16.49
N GLY A 29 22.34 21.86 -15.55
CA GLY A 29 21.20 21.01 -15.85
C GLY A 29 20.13 21.72 -16.66
N GLY A 30 19.46 20.96 -17.52
CA GLY A 30 18.28 21.40 -18.26
C GLY A 30 17.03 21.50 -17.37
N ARG A 31 15.86 21.60 -18.01
CA ARG A 31 14.55 21.67 -17.32
C ARG A 31 13.93 20.30 -17.01
N ASN A 32 14.74 19.25 -17.00
CA ASN A 32 14.25 17.90 -16.69
C ASN A 32 14.12 17.75 -15.18
N GLY A 33 13.04 17.12 -14.74
CA GLY A 33 12.89 16.74 -13.34
C GLY A 33 13.85 15.62 -12.94
N GLY A 34 14.06 15.45 -11.64
CA GLY A 34 14.92 14.38 -11.13
C GLY A 34 15.38 14.66 -9.70
N THR A 35 16.63 14.28 -9.41
CA THR A 35 17.22 14.37 -8.08
C THR A 35 18.58 15.07 -8.14
N TYR A 36 18.80 16.07 -7.30
CA TYR A 36 20.09 16.74 -7.14
C TYR A 36 21.10 15.87 -6.36
N PRO A 37 22.41 16.19 -6.36
CA PRO A 37 23.43 15.43 -5.60
C PRO A 37 23.17 15.33 -4.09
N ASN A 38 22.38 16.24 -3.53
CA ASN A 38 21.96 16.23 -2.12
C ASN A 38 20.65 15.46 -1.87
N PHE A 39 20.19 14.67 -2.84
CA PHE A 39 18.92 13.96 -2.84
C PHE A 39 17.67 14.82 -2.77
N PHE A 40 17.78 16.14 -2.96
CA PHE A 40 16.61 16.98 -3.11
C PHE A 40 15.97 16.80 -4.47
N ASP A 41 14.64 16.80 -4.46
CA ASP A 41 13.84 16.76 -5.66
C ASP A 41 14.06 18.03 -6.49
N ALA A 42 14.17 17.83 -7.79
CA ALA A 42 14.35 18.86 -8.78
C ALA A 42 13.07 18.97 -9.60
N HIS A 43 12.32 20.06 -9.43
CA HIS A 43 11.24 20.40 -10.34
C HIS A 43 11.75 20.68 -11.77
N PRO A 44 12.89 21.38 -12.02
CA PRO A 44 13.73 22.30 -11.21
C PRO A 44 13.14 23.73 -11.04
N PRO A 45 13.64 24.58 -10.10
CA PRO A 45 14.70 24.31 -9.12
C PRO A 45 14.20 23.39 -8.00
N PHE A 46 14.91 23.34 -6.87
CA PHE A 46 14.49 22.58 -5.69
C PHE A 46 13.04 22.87 -5.28
N GLN A 47 12.24 21.81 -5.13
CA GLN A 47 10.94 21.80 -4.48
C GLN A 47 10.84 20.52 -3.64
N ILE A 48 10.48 20.62 -2.36
CA ILE A 48 10.51 19.47 -1.44
C ILE A 48 9.32 18.50 -1.62
N ASP A 49 8.32 18.89 -2.41
CA ASP A 49 7.09 18.14 -2.62
C ASP A 49 7.36 16.76 -3.24
N GLY A 50 8.28 16.66 -4.20
CA GLY A 50 8.64 15.37 -4.81
C GLY A 50 9.33 14.40 -3.86
N ASN A 51 10.14 14.88 -2.90
CA ASN A 51 10.73 14.03 -1.86
C ASN A 51 9.62 13.38 -1.00
N PHE A 52 8.74 14.19 -0.43
CA PHE A 52 7.64 13.69 0.42
C PHE A 52 6.64 12.85 -0.40
N GLY A 53 6.37 13.25 -1.64
CA GLY A 53 5.52 12.51 -2.56
C GLY A 53 6.07 11.13 -2.91
N CYS A 54 7.39 11.00 -3.06
CA CYS A 54 8.07 9.72 -3.29
C CYS A 54 7.96 8.82 -2.05
N THR A 55 8.27 9.34 -0.86
CA THR A 55 8.13 8.59 0.40
C THR A 55 6.70 8.08 0.61
N ALA A 56 5.70 8.94 0.40
CA ALA A 56 4.29 8.53 0.46
C ALA A 56 3.95 7.48 -0.61
N GLY A 57 4.50 7.62 -1.82
CA GLY A 57 4.30 6.68 -2.91
C GLY A 57 4.83 5.29 -2.61
N ILE A 58 6.02 5.18 -2.01
CA ILE A 58 6.60 3.91 -1.56
C ILE A 58 5.71 3.27 -0.48
N ALA A 59 5.23 4.06 0.48
CA ALA A 59 4.30 3.55 1.49
C ALA A 59 3.01 3.00 0.86
N GLU A 60 2.40 3.72 -0.08
CA GLU A 60 1.18 3.30 -0.80
C GLU A 60 1.41 2.10 -1.74
N MET A 61 2.64 1.84 -2.18
CA MET A 61 2.99 0.62 -2.92
C MET A 61 2.96 -0.61 -2.03
N LEU A 62 3.41 -0.46 -0.78
CA LEU A 62 3.55 -1.55 0.19
C LEU A 62 2.31 -1.76 1.06
N MET A 63 1.57 -0.69 1.38
CA MET A 63 0.36 -0.76 2.21
C MET A 63 -0.64 0.33 1.84
N GLN A 64 -1.90 -0.06 1.64
CA GLN A 64 -3.03 0.85 1.49
C GLN A 64 -4.05 0.59 2.61
N SER A 65 -4.87 1.59 2.95
CA SER A 65 -5.85 1.46 4.03
C SER A 65 -7.17 2.20 3.78
N HIS A 66 -7.50 2.45 2.52
CA HIS A 66 -8.55 3.40 2.13
C HIS A 66 -9.80 2.76 1.49
N ASP A 67 -9.78 1.47 1.17
CA ASP A 67 -10.85 0.79 0.41
C ASP A 67 -11.62 -0.24 1.26
N GLY A 68 -11.70 0.02 2.57
CA GLY A 68 -12.40 -0.82 3.53
C GLY A 68 -11.53 -1.89 4.21
N ALA A 69 -10.26 -2.02 3.82
CA ALA A 69 -9.29 -2.92 4.44
C ALA A 69 -7.88 -2.32 4.45
N ILE A 70 -7.01 -2.84 5.31
CA ILE A 70 -5.57 -2.66 5.21
C ILE A 70 -5.04 -3.67 4.19
N HIS A 71 -4.64 -3.19 3.02
CA HIS A 71 -4.19 -3.99 1.89
C HIS A 71 -2.66 -4.01 1.85
N LEU A 72 -2.07 -5.19 2.02
CA LEU A 72 -0.62 -5.41 2.04
C LEU A 72 -0.14 -5.80 0.64
N LEU A 73 1.03 -5.25 0.25
CA LEU A 73 1.66 -5.43 -1.06
C LEU A 73 0.74 -5.13 -2.26
N PRO A 74 -0.11 -4.09 -2.22
CA PRO A 74 -1.08 -3.80 -3.28
C PRO A 74 -0.42 -3.52 -4.64
N ALA A 75 0.77 -2.92 -4.63
CA ALA A 75 1.52 -2.56 -5.83
C ALA A 75 3.02 -2.82 -5.63
N LEU A 76 3.36 -4.02 -5.15
CA LEU A 76 4.76 -4.47 -5.08
C LEU A 76 5.31 -4.63 -6.51
N PRO A 77 6.42 -3.96 -6.87
CA PRO A 77 7.08 -4.17 -8.15
C PRO A 77 7.80 -5.51 -8.19
N ASP A 78 7.90 -6.11 -9.37
CA ASP A 78 8.52 -7.43 -9.54
C ASP A 78 10.00 -7.44 -9.10
N GLU A 79 10.68 -6.29 -9.17
CA GLU A 79 12.08 -6.14 -8.75
C GLU A 79 12.29 -6.13 -7.22
N TRP A 80 11.22 -6.04 -6.43
CA TRP A 80 11.26 -6.14 -4.96
C TRP A 80 10.78 -7.53 -4.53
N GLU A 81 11.47 -8.56 -5.00
CA GLU A 81 11.12 -9.98 -4.76
C GLU A 81 10.99 -10.29 -3.26
N ASP A 82 11.96 -9.82 -2.48
CA ASP A 82 12.11 -10.07 -1.05
C ASP A 82 12.29 -8.76 -0.29
N GLY A 83 11.77 -8.68 0.94
CA GLY A 83 12.00 -7.53 1.78
C GLY A 83 11.22 -7.50 3.08
N GLU A 84 11.39 -6.38 3.80
CA GLU A 84 10.69 -6.10 5.05
C GLU A 84 10.34 -4.62 5.16
N ILE A 85 9.26 -4.34 5.87
CA ILE A 85 8.87 -2.98 6.26
C ILE A 85 8.31 -3.00 7.68
N THR A 86 8.63 -1.98 8.46
CA THR A 86 8.20 -1.88 9.86
C THR A 86 7.60 -0.52 10.17
N GLY A 87 6.65 -0.50 11.11
CA GLY A 87 6.10 0.74 11.67
C GLY A 87 5.16 1.52 10.76
N LEU A 88 4.62 0.91 9.69
CA LEU A 88 3.59 1.56 8.88
C LEU A 88 2.31 1.70 9.71
N ARG A 89 1.62 2.83 9.58
CA ARG A 89 0.41 3.13 10.37
C ARG A 89 -0.81 3.24 9.48
N ALA A 90 -1.92 2.68 9.94
CA ALA A 90 -3.22 2.76 9.29
C ALA A 90 -4.28 3.40 10.21
N PRO A 91 -5.35 4.00 9.65
CA PRO A 91 -6.50 4.48 10.42
C PRO A 91 -7.05 3.42 11.39
N GLY A 92 -7.68 3.85 12.49
CA GLY A 92 -8.14 2.94 13.53
C GLY A 92 -7.04 2.47 14.50
N GLY A 93 -5.85 3.06 14.45
CA GLY A 93 -4.80 2.81 15.43
C GLY A 93 -4.08 1.49 15.22
N PHE A 94 -3.87 1.09 13.97
CA PHE A 94 -3.08 -0.09 13.64
C PHE A 94 -1.68 0.30 13.19
N GLU A 95 -0.68 -0.34 13.79
CA GLU A 95 0.71 -0.29 13.36
C GLU A 95 1.09 -1.67 12.83
N LEU A 96 1.63 -1.70 11.61
CA LEU A 96 1.92 -2.92 10.88
C LEU A 96 3.40 -3.01 10.53
N SER A 97 3.93 -4.20 10.71
CA SER A 97 5.23 -4.63 10.23
C SER A 97 5.07 -5.96 9.52
N PHE A 98 5.70 -6.15 8.37
CA PHE A 98 5.61 -7.40 7.65
C PHE A 98 6.83 -7.66 6.77
N THR A 99 7.04 -8.93 6.48
CA THR A 99 8.07 -9.40 5.56
C THR A 99 7.44 -10.12 4.39
N TRP A 100 8.12 -10.10 3.25
CA TRP A 100 7.72 -10.82 2.07
C TRP A 100 8.91 -11.52 1.41
N LYS A 101 8.59 -12.59 0.70
CA LYS A 101 9.53 -13.38 -0.09
C LYS A 101 8.82 -13.88 -1.34
N ASP A 102 9.49 -13.81 -2.49
CA ASP A 102 8.92 -14.19 -3.79
C ASP A 102 7.56 -13.50 -4.04
N GLY A 103 7.42 -12.24 -3.63
CA GLY A 103 6.20 -11.45 -3.71
C GLY A 103 5.05 -11.89 -2.79
N GLN A 104 5.27 -12.85 -1.88
CA GLN A 104 4.29 -13.35 -0.94
C GLN A 104 4.60 -12.92 0.50
N VAL A 105 3.56 -12.58 1.25
CA VAL A 105 3.68 -12.23 2.66
C VAL A 105 4.08 -13.46 3.47
N GLN A 106 5.16 -13.32 4.24
CA GLN A 106 5.72 -14.38 5.08
C GLN A 106 5.33 -14.24 6.54
N LYS A 107 5.40 -13.01 7.07
CA LYS A 107 5.03 -12.68 8.45
C LYS A 107 4.36 -11.32 8.49
N ILE A 108 3.34 -11.18 9.32
CA ILE A 108 2.68 -9.92 9.64
C ILE A 108 2.66 -9.77 11.16
N GLU A 109 3.00 -8.59 11.65
CA GLU A 109 2.79 -8.16 13.03
C GLU A 109 1.87 -6.94 13.01
N ILE A 110 0.78 -7.00 13.78
CA ILE A 110 -0.21 -5.93 13.88
C ILE A 110 -0.35 -5.55 15.34
N LYS A 111 0.05 -4.33 15.69
CA LYS A 111 -0.23 -3.73 16.99
C LYS A 111 -1.49 -2.88 16.91
N SER A 112 -2.47 -3.18 17.74
CA SER A 112 -3.72 -2.39 17.83
C SER A 112 -3.67 -1.47 19.03
N THR A 113 -3.74 -0.16 18.81
CA THR A 113 -3.72 0.85 19.88
C THR A 113 -5.10 1.31 20.30
N LEU A 114 -6.14 1.05 19.50
CA LEU A 114 -7.53 1.44 19.78
C LEU A 114 -8.51 0.26 19.82
N GLY A 115 -8.07 -0.96 19.54
CA GLY A 115 -8.95 -2.13 19.40
C GLY A 115 -9.82 -2.07 18.14
N GLY A 116 -10.90 -2.84 18.13
CA GLY A 116 -11.88 -2.87 17.05
C GLY A 116 -11.55 -3.90 15.96
N ASN A 117 -12.32 -3.92 14.88
CA ASN A 117 -12.07 -4.87 13.81
C ASN A 117 -10.90 -4.39 12.92
N CYS A 118 -9.85 -5.19 12.82
CA CYS A 118 -8.77 -5.02 11.87
C CYS A 118 -9.03 -5.91 10.67
N ARG A 119 -9.41 -5.32 9.53
CA ARG A 119 -9.58 -6.06 8.28
C ARG A 119 -8.32 -5.97 7.46
N ILE A 120 -7.67 -7.11 7.21
CA ILE A 120 -6.48 -7.18 6.35
C ILE A 120 -6.81 -7.83 5.02
N ARG A 121 -6.19 -7.34 3.94
CA ARG A 121 -6.18 -7.94 2.61
C ARG A 121 -4.74 -8.27 2.23
N VAL A 122 -4.50 -9.52 1.87
CA VAL A 122 -3.15 -10.07 1.62
C VAL A 122 -3.12 -10.87 0.30
N PRO A 123 -1.97 -11.01 -0.36
CA PRO A 123 -1.87 -11.72 -1.65
C PRO A 123 -1.94 -13.24 -1.52
N ASN A 124 -1.66 -13.80 -0.34
CA ASN A 124 -1.61 -15.25 -0.08
C ASN A 124 -2.33 -15.63 1.23
N GLU A 125 -2.55 -16.93 1.44
CA GLU A 125 -3.14 -17.41 2.70
C GLU A 125 -2.16 -17.24 3.85
N VAL A 126 -2.69 -16.76 4.98
CA VAL A 126 -1.97 -16.60 6.24
C VAL A 126 -2.78 -17.20 7.38
N VAL A 127 -2.08 -17.60 8.43
CA VAL A 127 -2.67 -18.11 9.68
C VAL A 127 -2.11 -17.35 10.86
N GLN A 128 -2.90 -17.26 11.93
CA GLN A 128 -2.43 -16.67 13.17
C GLN A 128 -1.40 -17.59 13.82
N ALA A 129 -0.24 -17.04 14.20
CA ALA A 129 0.84 -17.83 14.80
C ALA A 129 0.46 -18.38 16.18
N ALA A 130 -0.40 -17.64 16.90
CA ALA A 130 -0.98 -18.06 18.17
C ALA A 130 -2.40 -17.49 18.31
N GLY A 131 -3.39 -18.37 18.45
CA GLY A 131 -4.82 -18.03 18.50
C GLY A 131 -5.57 -18.39 17.21
N ASP A 132 -6.87 -18.13 17.20
CA ASP A 132 -7.82 -18.50 16.14
C ASP A 132 -8.78 -17.34 15.79
N GLY A 133 -8.38 -16.10 16.10
CA GLY A 133 -9.20 -14.91 15.91
C GLY A 133 -9.26 -14.40 14.47
N LEU A 134 -8.43 -14.93 13.58
CA LEU A 134 -8.44 -14.59 12.16
C LEU A 134 -9.51 -15.36 11.41
N VAL A 135 -10.51 -14.68 10.88
CA VAL A 135 -11.61 -15.29 10.13
C VAL A 135 -11.73 -14.67 8.75
N ALA A 136 -12.21 -15.43 7.76
CA ALA A 136 -12.47 -14.88 6.43
C ALA A 136 -13.49 -13.73 6.53
N ALA A 137 -13.16 -12.58 5.95
CA ALA A 137 -13.98 -11.39 6.05
C ALA A 137 -15.28 -11.56 5.25
N THR A 138 -16.37 -11.02 5.79
CA THR A 138 -17.67 -10.95 5.09
C THR A 138 -18.28 -9.56 5.23
N GLY A 139 -19.14 -9.18 4.27
CA GLY A 139 -19.86 -7.91 4.30
C GLY A 139 -18.96 -6.66 4.38
N THR A 140 -19.51 -5.59 4.93
CA THR A 140 -18.79 -4.32 5.17
C THR A 140 -17.92 -4.41 6.42
N ASN A 141 -16.78 -3.72 6.43
CA ASN A 141 -15.93 -3.64 7.61
C ASN A 141 -16.67 -2.85 8.72
N PRO A 142 -16.90 -3.42 9.91
CA PRO A 142 -17.62 -2.73 10.98
C PRO A 142 -16.79 -1.61 11.64
N ASN A 143 -15.49 -1.50 11.34
CA ASN A 143 -14.65 -0.45 11.89
C ASN A 143 -14.92 0.90 11.17
N PRO A 144 -15.41 1.93 11.87
CA PRO A 144 -15.82 3.21 11.26
C PRO A 144 -14.67 3.98 10.59
N PHE A 145 -13.41 3.69 10.94
CA PHE A 145 -12.24 4.29 10.26
C PHE A 145 -12.05 3.78 8.82
N TYR A 146 -12.78 2.74 8.43
CA TYR A 146 -12.70 2.07 7.13
C TYR A 146 -14.01 2.18 6.33
N GLU A 147 -14.85 3.15 6.66
CA GLU A 147 -16.02 3.46 5.84
C GLU A 147 -15.59 3.88 4.42
N THR A 148 -16.26 3.34 3.41
CA THR A 148 -15.98 3.65 2.01
C THR A 148 -17.00 4.65 1.47
N ALA A 149 -16.51 5.62 0.70
CA ALA A 149 -17.36 6.65 0.12
C ALA A 149 -18.39 6.05 -0.83
N GLN A 150 -19.67 6.34 -0.58
CA GLN A 150 -20.75 6.00 -1.49
C GLN A 150 -20.79 7.02 -2.63
N VAL A 151 -20.43 6.57 -3.84
CA VAL A 151 -20.44 7.41 -5.05
C VAL A 151 -21.64 7.08 -5.94
N LYS A 152 -22.08 8.07 -6.72
CA LYS A 152 -23.12 7.84 -7.74
C LYS A 152 -22.59 6.88 -8.80
N ARG A 153 -23.50 6.07 -9.36
CA ARG A 153 -23.17 5.23 -10.53
C ARG A 153 -22.65 6.11 -11.67
N PRO A 154 -21.46 5.83 -12.23
CA PRO A 154 -20.94 6.58 -13.38
C PRO A 154 -21.86 6.46 -14.60
N LEU A 155 -22.01 7.55 -15.34
CA LEU A 155 -22.70 7.56 -16.63
C LEU A 155 -21.77 6.96 -17.69
N ILE A 156 -22.22 5.92 -18.38
CA ILE A 156 -21.47 5.24 -19.44
C ILE A 156 -22.13 5.59 -20.77
N SER A 157 -21.36 6.18 -21.68
CA SER A 157 -21.81 6.46 -23.05
C SER A 157 -22.11 5.16 -23.78
N GLU A 158 -23.17 5.12 -24.59
CA GLU A 158 -23.51 3.96 -25.43
C GLU A 158 -22.39 3.62 -26.43
N ALA A 159 -21.57 4.60 -26.80
CA ALA A 159 -20.42 4.41 -27.68
C ALA A 159 -19.14 3.93 -26.95
N ALA A 160 -19.15 3.84 -25.62
CA ALA A 160 -17.96 3.50 -24.86
C ALA A 160 -17.63 2.00 -24.97
N GLN A 161 -16.36 1.71 -25.26
CA GLN A 161 -15.78 0.38 -25.10
C GLN A 161 -14.97 0.38 -23.81
N LEU A 162 -15.39 -0.41 -22.82
CA LEU A 162 -14.72 -0.48 -21.53
C LEU A 162 -13.63 -1.55 -21.55
N ASN A 163 -12.47 -1.21 -20.99
CA ASN A 163 -11.41 -2.18 -20.76
C ASN A 163 -11.85 -3.17 -19.68
N THR A 164 -11.47 -4.44 -19.82
CA THR A 164 -11.59 -5.44 -18.76
C THR A 164 -10.59 -5.13 -17.65
N LEU A 165 -11.02 -5.30 -16.40
CA LEU A 165 -10.16 -5.16 -15.24
C LEU A 165 -9.67 -6.54 -14.81
N ASP A 166 -8.35 -6.76 -14.87
CA ASP A 166 -7.71 -7.96 -14.35
C ASP A 166 -7.00 -7.62 -13.04
N LEU A 167 -7.58 -8.04 -11.92
CA LEU A 167 -7.02 -7.79 -10.59
C LEU A 167 -6.42 -9.08 -10.02
N LYS A 168 -5.25 -8.93 -9.40
CA LYS A 168 -4.63 -10.01 -8.62
C LYS A 168 -5.61 -10.51 -7.56
N GLN A 169 -5.74 -11.83 -7.44
CA GLN A 169 -6.54 -12.45 -6.40
C GLN A 169 -5.94 -12.15 -5.03
N THR A 170 -6.79 -11.92 -4.04
CA THR A 170 -6.37 -11.63 -2.67
C THR A 170 -7.23 -12.40 -1.66
N LYS A 171 -6.75 -12.50 -0.44
CA LYS A 171 -7.49 -13.04 0.71
C LYS A 171 -7.80 -11.90 1.66
N VAL A 172 -9.02 -11.85 2.18
CA VAL A 172 -9.46 -10.81 3.11
C VAL A 172 -9.90 -11.46 4.40
N TYR A 173 -9.39 -10.95 5.52
CA TYR A 173 -9.65 -11.49 6.85
C TYR A 173 -10.08 -10.40 7.81
N ASP A 174 -11.01 -10.74 8.70
CA ASP A 174 -11.35 -9.94 9.87
C ASP A 174 -10.60 -10.48 11.09
N LEU A 175 -10.12 -9.54 11.90
CA LEU A 175 -9.44 -9.78 13.16
C LEU A 175 -10.04 -8.84 14.21
N PRO A 176 -10.87 -9.34 15.14
CA PRO A 176 -11.29 -8.58 16.30
C PRO A 176 -10.08 -8.32 17.20
N THR A 177 -9.68 -7.05 17.36
CA THR A 177 -8.53 -6.67 18.18
C THR A 177 -8.93 -5.99 19.49
N GLU A 178 -8.06 -6.14 20.47
CA GLU A 178 -8.13 -5.45 21.75
C GLU A 178 -7.03 -4.38 21.85
N VAL A 179 -7.30 -3.36 22.66
CA VAL A 179 -6.40 -2.23 22.91
C VAL A 179 -5.07 -2.72 23.48
N GLY A 180 -3.97 -2.28 22.86
CA GLY A 180 -2.60 -2.54 23.30
C GLY A 180 -2.05 -3.93 22.93
N LYS A 181 -2.85 -4.81 22.31
CA LYS A 181 -2.41 -6.14 21.91
C LYS A 181 -1.69 -6.14 20.56
N THR A 182 -0.76 -7.07 20.43
CA THR A 182 -0.05 -7.38 19.18
C THR A 182 -0.47 -8.77 18.69
N TYR A 183 -0.72 -8.86 17.39
CA TYR A 183 -1.16 -10.07 16.72
C TYR A 183 -0.15 -10.44 15.64
N THR A 184 0.22 -11.72 15.57
CA THR A 184 1.23 -12.22 14.63
C THR A 184 0.62 -13.25 13.71
N PHE A 185 0.87 -13.10 12.42
CA PHE A 185 0.44 -14.01 11.36
C PHE A 185 1.64 -14.49 10.57
N VAL A 186 1.57 -15.73 10.08
CA VAL A 186 2.58 -16.34 9.24
C VAL A 186 1.93 -16.94 8.00
N ILE A 187 2.71 -17.15 6.95
CA ILE A 187 2.29 -17.93 5.80
C ILE A 187 1.72 -19.29 6.24
N LYS A 188 0.64 -19.71 5.59
CA LYS A 188 -0.02 -20.99 5.86
C LYS A 188 0.73 -22.18 5.26
#